data_AF-A0AAU4ABL8-F1
#
_entry.id   AF-A0AAU4ABL8-F1
#
_cell.length_a   1.000
_cell.length_b   1.000
_cell.length_c   1.000
_cell.angle_alpha   90.00
_cell.angle_beta   90.00
_cell.angle_gamma   90.00
#
_symmetry.space_group_name_H-M   'P 1'
#
loop_
_entity.id
_entity.type
_entity.pdbx_description
1 polymer ?
#
loop_
_entity_poly.entity_id
_entity_poly.type
_entity_poly.pdbx_seq_one_letter_code
_entity_poly.pdbx_strand_id
1 'polypeptide(L)'
;MNTAATVVAVVAAAMSAFSGYSLLTRASWVVQPLEEYGVPRTWWTLLGLAKAAGALGLLIGLFVPLIGIAAGIGLVLYYSGAVITVLRARSYGHVAFPVIYMAPVIAAFALGFAA
;
A
#
# COMPACT_ATOMS: atom_id res chain seq x y z
N MET A 1 20.41 -9.46 -0.06
CA MET A 1 19.51 -8.50 -0.75
C MET A 1 20.17 -7.98 -2.04
N ASN A 2 19.55 -8.20 -3.20
CA ASN A 2 20.03 -7.70 -4.51
C ASN A 2 19.68 -6.20 -4.68
N THR A 3 20.53 -5.40 -5.32
CA THR A 3 20.28 -3.99 -5.65
C THR A 3 18.91 -3.77 -6.28
N ALA A 4 18.47 -4.67 -7.17
CA ALA A 4 17.14 -4.60 -7.78
C ALA A 4 16.01 -4.70 -6.73
N ALA A 5 16.12 -5.62 -5.77
CA ALA A 5 15.13 -5.78 -4.70
C ALA A 5 15.07 -4.54 -3.79
N THR A 6 16.23 -3.97 -3.47
CA THR A 6 16.32 -2.73 -2.68
C THR A 6 15.64 -1.56 -3.39
N VAL A 7 15.94 -1.35 -4.68
CA VAL A 7 15.33 -0.28 -5.48
C VAL A 7 13.81 -0.46 -5.53
N VAL A 8 13.34 -1.67 -5.83
CA VAL A 8 11.90 -1.95 -5.92
C VAL A 8 11.21 -1.78 -4.57
N ALA A 9 11.83 -2.18 -3.46
CA ALA A 9 11.30 -1.97 -2.11
C ALA A 9 11.21 -0.48 -1.74
N VAL A 10 12.21 0.33 -2.11
CA VAL A 10 12.18 1.79 -1.90
C VAL A 10 11.08 2.44 -2.74
N VAL A 11 10.90 2.01 -3.99
CA VAL A 11 9.78 2.46 -4.85
C VAL A 11 8.44 2.07 -4.23
N ALA A 12 8.29 0.82 -3.76
CA ALA A 12 7.08 0.35 -3.09
C ALA A 12 6.76 1.18 -1.83
N ALA A 13 7.77 1.49 -1.03
CA ALA A 13 7.65 2.35 0.15
C ALA A 13 7.22 3.77 -0.23
N ALA A 14 7.88 4.39 -1.21
CA ALA A 14 7.55 5.74 -1.66
C ALA A 14 6.11 5.84 -2.22
N MET A 15 5.70 4.87 -3.05
CA MET A 15 4.34 4.81 -3.59
C MET A 15 3.31 4.60 -2.46
N SER A 16 3.58 3.71 -1.52
CA SER A 16 2.69 3.45 -0.38
C SER A 16 2.58 4.68 0.53
N ALA A 17 3.70 5.37 0.78
CA ALA A 17 3.74 6.61 1.55
C ALA A 17 2.94 7.72 0.85
N PHE A 18 3.10 7.92 -0.45
CA PHE A 18 2.30 8.88 -1.23
C PHE A 18 0.81 8.56 -1.17
N SER A 19 0.45 7.28 -1.31
CA SER A 19 -0.94 6.80 -1.21
C SER A 19 -1.53 6.97 0.20
N GLY A 20 -0.71 6.84 1.25
CA GLY A 20 -1.10 7.12 2.64
C GLY A 20 -1.27 8.62 2.88
N TYR A 21 -0.28 9.41 2.47
CA TYR A 21 -0.27 10.87 2.62
C TYR A 21 -1.45 11.53 1.90
N SER A 22 -1.75 11.14 0.67
CA SER A 22 -2.89 11.66 -0.09
C SER A 22 -4.24 11.35 0.60
N LEU A 23 -4.37 10.20 1.26
CA LEU A 23 -5.55 9.88 2.05
C LEU A 23 -5.61 10.71 3.35
N LEU A 24 -4.48 10.85 4.05
CA LEU A 24 -4.40 11.62 5.29
C LEU A 24 -4.66 13.12 5.08
N THR A 25 -4.22 13.66 3.95
CA THR A 25 -4.50 15.05 3.53
C THR A 25 -5.85 15.23 2.84
N ARG A 26 -6.63 14.15 2.73
CA ARG A 26 -7.98 14.12 2.13
C ARG A 26 -8.01 14.68 0.70
N ALA A 27 -7.02 14.31 -0.10
CA ALA A 27 -6.98 14.65 -1.51
C ALA A 27 -8.27 14.20 -2.22
N SER A 28 -8.92 15.10 -2.94
CA SER A 28 -10.25 14.90 -3.55
C SER A 28 -10.31 13.63 -4.41
N TRP A 29 -9.28 13.39 -5.22
CA TRP A 29 -9.17 12.21 -6.09
C TRP A 29 -9.00 10.88 -5.34
N VAL A 30 -8.72 10.92 -4.03
CA VAL A 30 -8.67 9.72 -3.17
C VAL A 30 -9.98 9.57 -2.40
N VAL A 31 -10.50 10.67 -1.83
CA VAL A 31 -11.66 10.61 -0.93
C VAL A 31 -12.98 10.48 -1.68
N GLN A 32 -13.13 11.08 -2.87
CA GLN A 32 -14.36 10.95 -3.66
C GLN A 32 -14.63 9.48 -4.04
N PRO A 33 -13.66 8.71 -4.58
CA PRO A 33 -13.88 7.29 -4.82
C PRO A 33 -14.14 6.50 -3.52
N LEU A 34 -13.49 6.84 -2.40
CA LEU A 34 -13.77 6.17 -1.12
C LEU A 34 -15.21 6.38 -0.63
N GLU A 35 -15.77 7.56 -0.88
CA GLU A 35 -17.19 7.83 -0.61
C GLU A 35 -18.10 7.01 -1.52
N GLU A 36 -17.78 6.92 -2.82
CA GLU A 36 -18.52 6.08 -3.78
C GLU A 36 -18.50 4.60 -3.38
N TYR A 37 -17.39 4.11 -2.82
CA TYR A 37 -17.30 2.72 -2.33
C TYR A 37 -18.02 2.51 -1.00
N GLY A 38 -18.52 3.56 -0.35
CA GLY A 38 -19.16 3.49 0.97
C GLY A 38 -18.18 3.27 2.12
N VAL A 39 -16.90 3.64 1.98
CA VAL A 39 -15.91 3.51 3.07
C VAL A 39 -16.13 4.61 4.10
N PRO A 40 -16.47 4.29 5.37
CA PRO A 40 -16.79 5.31 6.37
C PRO A 40 -15.61 6.24 6.64
N ARG A 41 -15.88 7.54 6.77
CA ARG A 41 -14.86 8.59 7.02
C ARG A 41 -14.01 8.35 8.27
N THR A 42 -14.55 7.62 9.26
CA THR A 42 -13.83 7.23 10.49
C THR A 42 -12.65 6.29 10.21
N TRP A 43 -12.69 5.54 9.11
CA TRP A 43 -11.62 4.62 8.72
C TRP A 43 -10.47 5.31 7.99
N TRP A 44 -10.70 6.49 7.38
CA TRP A 44 -9.73 7.08 6.45
C TRP A 44 -8.38 7.38 7.11
N THR A 45 -8.39 7.90 8.33
CA THR A 45 -7.15 8.16 9.08
C THR A 45 -6.42 6.86 9.40
N LEU A 46 -7.12 5.83 9.88
CA LEU A 46 -6.54 4.53 10.18
C LEU A 46 -5.95 3.86 8.93
N LEU A 47 -6.67 3.92 7.81
CA LEU A 47 -6.23 3.39 6.53
C LEU A 47 -4.99 4.13 6.00
N GLY A 48 -4.96 5.47 6.12
CA GLY A 48 -3.80 6.28 5.74
C GLY A 48 -2.57 5.97 6.60
N LEU A 49 -2.76 5.84 7.92
CA LEU A 49 -1.70 5.45 8.85
C LEU A 49 -1.20 4.03 8.58
N ALA A 50 -2.08 3.08 8.24
CA ALA A 50 -1.68 1.72 7.90
C ALA A 50 -0.74 1.68 6.68
N LYS A 51 -1.05 2.45 5.63
CA LYS A 51 -0.15 2.59 4.46
C LYS A 51 1.18 3.24 4.83
N ALA A 52 1.15 4.30 5.64
CA ALA A 52 2.36 5.00 6.08
C ALA A 52 3.24 4.09 6.96
N ALA A 53 2.64 3.33 7.87
CA ALA A 53 3.32 2.35 8.71
C ALA A 53 3.94 1.23 7.86
N GLY A 54 3.22 0.73 6.86
CA GLY A 54 3.76 -0.24 5.89
C GLY A 54 4.94 0.31 5.10
N ALA A 55 4.86 1.56 4.62
CA ALA A 55 5.95 2.22 3.92
C ALA A 55 7.19 2.37 4.81
N LEU A 56 7.02 2.85 6.04
CA LEU A 56 8.11 2.95 7.01
C LEU A 56 8.69 1.57 7.34
N GLY A 57 7.84 0.56 7.52
CA GLY A 57 8.26 -0.80 7.79
C GLY A 57 9.07 -1.43 6.65
N LEU A 58 8.75 -1.12 5.38
CA LEU A 58 9.58 -1.53 4.24
C LEU A 58 10.97 -0.87 4.28
N LEU A 59 11.06 0.42 4.63
CA LEU A 59 12.36 1.08 4.75
C LEU A 59 13.18 0.55 5.93
N ILE A 60 12.55 0.32 7.08
CA ILE A 60 13.18 -0.32 8.24
C ILE A 60 13.61 -1.75 7.89
N GLY A 61 12.82 -2.43 7.05
CA GLY A 61 13.08 -3.76 6.51
C GLY A 61 14.40 -3.91 5.78
N LEU A 62 14.99 -2.81 5.29
CA LEU A 62 16.31 -2.80 4.70
C LEU A 62 17.42 -3.13 5.70
N PHE A 63 17.18 -2.86 6.98
CA PHE A 63 18.12 -3.10 8.08
C PHE A 63 17.64 -4.21 9.03
N VAL A 64 16.33 -4.37 9.16
CA VAL A 64 15.68 -5.36 10.04
C VAL A 64 14.72 -6.22 9.23
N PRO A 65 15.18 -7.35 8.65
CA PRO A 65 14.41 -8.14 7.70
C PRO A 65 13.00 -8.54 8.19
N LEU A 66 12.88 -8.93 9.46
CA LEU A 66 11.60 -9.35 10.05
C LEU A 66 10.53 -8.24 10.01
N ILE A 67 10.94 -6.98 10.19
CA ILE A 67 10.04 -5.82 10.08
C ILE A 67 9.62 -5.61 8.62
N GLY A 68 10.56 -5.75 7.68
CA GLY A 68 10.29 -5.64 6.24
C GLY A 68 9.28 -6.67 5.76
N ILE A 69 9.42 -7.92 6.19
CA ILE A 69 8.49 -9.01 5.87
C ILE A 69 7.09 -8.69 6.43
N ALA A 70 6.99 -8.33 7.72
CA ALA A 70 5.72 -8.00 8.34
C ALA A 70 5.02 -6.81 7.64
N ALA A 71 5.79 -5.77 7.30
CA ALA A 71 5.29 -4.58 6.61
C ALA A 71 4.80 -4.90 5.19
N GLY A 72 5.55 -5.67 4.42
CA GLY A 72 5.15 -6.06 3.07
C GLY A 72 3.91 -6.96 3.08
N ILE A 73 3.81 -7.93 4.01
CA ILE A 73 2.59 -8.73 4.18
C ILE A 73 1.40 -7.82 4.54
N GLY A 74 1.59 -6.89 5.47
CA GLY A 74 0.55 -5.93 5.86
C GLY A 74 0.07 -5.07 4.70
N LEU A 75 0.98 -4.56 3.86
CA LEU A 75 0.64 -3.79 2.65
C LEU A 75 -0.10 -4.65 1.61
N VAL A 76 0.34 -5.89 1.38
CA VAL A 76 -0.36 -6.81 0.46
C VAL A 76 -1.79 -7.09 0.94
N LEU A 77 -1.98 -7.35 2.24
CA LEU A 77 -3.31 -7.53 2.83
C LEU A 77 -4.15 -6.25 2.72
N TYR A 78 -3.55 -5.10 3.00
CA TYR A 78 -4.19 -3.79 2.87
C TYR A 78 -4.73 -3.57 1.45
N TYR A 79 -3.86 -3.72 0.45
CA TYR A 79 -4.24 -3.45 -0.95
C TYR A 79 -5.18 -4.52 -1.49
N SER A 80 -5.08 -5.78 -1.04
CA SER A 80 -6.07 -6.82 -1.34
C SER A 80 -7.45 -6.44 -0.79
N GLY A 81 -7.52 -5.95 0.45
CA GLY A 81 -8.77 -5.44 1.02
C GLY A 81 -9.34 -4.26 0.23
N ALA A 82 -8.47 -3.37 -0.27
CA ALA A 82 -8.87 -2.27 -1.13
C ALA A 82 -9.43 -2.76 -2.49
N VAL A 83 -8.80 -3.76 -3.12
CA VAL A 83 -9.34 -4.41 -4.33
C VAL A 83 -10.73 -5.00 -4.05
N ILE A 84 -10.88 -5.74 -2.96
CA ILE A 84 -12.17 -6.33 -2.57
C ILE A 84 -13.23 -5.25 -2.36
N THR A 85 -12.86 -4.13 -1.73
CA THR A 85 -13.77 -2.99 -1.50
C THR A 85 -14.26 -2.40 -2.82
N VAL A 86 -13.35 -2.16 -3.76
CA VAL A 86 -13.67 -1.65 -5.10
C VAL A 86 -14.57 -2.62 -5.87
N LEU A 87 -14.27 -3.93 -5.83
CA LEU A 87 -15.07 -4.96 -6.48
C LEU A 87 -16.47 -5.07 -5.88
N ARG A 88 -16.60 -4.97 -4.54
CA ARG A 88 -17.90 -4.97 -3.84
C ARG A 88 -18.74 -3.74 -4.20
N ALA A 89 -18.09 -2.59 -4.40
CA ALA A 89 -18.74 -1.37 -4.88
C ALA A 89 -19.10 -1.43 -6.39
N ARG A 90 -18.70 -2.48 -7.11
CA ARG A 90 -18.87 -2.65 -8.57
C ARG A 90 -18.16 -1.56 -9.39
N SER A 91 -17.17 -0.88 -8.82
CA SER A 91 -16.39 0.17 -9.47
C SER A 91 -15.18 -0.42 -10.21
N TYR A 92 -15.42 -1.30 -11.19
CA TYR A 92 -14.35 -2.09 -11.84
C TYR A 92 -13.24 -1.25 -12.47
N GLY A 93 -13.55 -0.04 -12.96
CA GLY A 93 -12.56 0.90 -13.51
C GLY A 93 -11.53 1.37 -12.48
N HIS A 94 -11.82 1.25 -11.19
CA HIS A 94 -10.94 1.71 -10.11
C HIS A 94 -10.06 0.58 -9.55
N VAL A 95 -10.20 -0.66 -10.02
CA VAL A 95 -9.42 -1.82 -9.53
C VAL A 95 -7.92 -1.65 -9.80
N ALA A 96 -7.57 -0.95 -10.88
CA ALA A 96 -6.18 -0.68 -11.23
C ALA A 96 -5.44 0.09 -10.12
N PHE A 97 -6.12 1.00 -9.41
CA PHE A 97 -5.47 1.84 -8.39
C PHE A 97 -4.81 1.02 -7.28
N PRO A 98 -5.52 0.20 -6.49
CA PRO A 98 -4.87 -0.60 -5.44
C PRO A 98 -3.87 -1.62 -6.01
N VAL A 99 -4.10 -2.17 -7.21
CA VAL A 99 -3.18 -3.13 -7.85
C VAL A 99 -1.83 -2.47 -8.19
N ILE A 100 -1.84 -1.25 -8.72
CA ILE A 100 -0.61 -0.49 -9.04
C ILE A 100 0.25 -0.26 -7.80
N TYR A 101 -0.37 0.03 -6.64
CA TYR A 101 0.36 0.21 -5.39
C TYR A 101 0.84 -1.13 -4.77
N MET A 102 0.12 -2.22 -5.00
CA MET A 102 0.47 -3.55 -4.50
C MET A 102 1.60 -4.22 -5.29
N ALA A 103 1.61 -4.03 -6.62
CA ALA A 103 2.56 -4.66 -7.53
C ALA A 103 4.04 -4.50 -7.12
N PRO A 104 4.56 -3.31 -6.78
CA PRO A 104 5.97 -3.17 -6.39
C PRO A 104 6.29 -3.85 -5.04
N VAL A 105 5.32 -3.99 -4.12
CA VAL A 105 5.52 -4.73 -2.87
C VAL A 105 5.74 -6.22 -3.16
N ILE A 106 4.90 -6.81 -4.01
CA ILE A 106 5.02 -8.22 -4.42
C ILE A 106 6.31 -8.42 -5.21
N ALA A 107 6.64 -7.52 -6.14
CA ALA A 107 7.86 -7.58 -6.93
C ALA A 107 9.12 -7.50 -6.05
N ALA A 108 9.13 -6.66 -5.01
CA ALA A 108 10.24 -6.61 -4.07
C ALA A 108 10.49 -7.98 -3.40
N PHE A 109 9.44 -8.64 -2.91
CA PHE A 109 9.56 -9.98 -2.34
C PHE A 109 10.00 -11.03 -3.35
N ALA A 110 9.46 -11.00 -4.57
CA ALA A 110 9.88 -11.91 -5.63
C ALA A 110 11.37 -11.76 -5.98
N LEU A 111 11.94 -10.57 -5.80
CA LEU A 111 13.36 -10.27 -6.02
C LEU A 111 14.25 -10.57 -4.79
N GLY A 112 13.69 -11.10 -3.70
CA GLY A 112 14.44 -11.45 -2.48
C GLY A 112 14.64 -10.28 -1.52
N PHE A 113 13.70 -9.34 -1.47
CA PHE A 113 13.67 -8.33 -0.40
C PHE A 113 13.47 -9.00 0.96
N ALA A 114 14.29 -8.62 1.94
CA ALA A 114 14.29 -9.17 3.30
C ALA A 114 14.48 -10.71 3.39
N ALA A 115 15.10 -11.30 2.35
CA ALA A 115 15.55 -12.70 2.32
C ALA A 115 17.04 -12.83 2.70
#